data_AF-Q013L1-F1
#
_entry.id   AF-Q013L1-F1
#
_cell.length_a   1.000
_cell.length_b   1.000
_cell.length_c   1.000
_cell.angle_alpha   90.00
_cell.angle_beta   90.00
_cell.angle_gamma   90.00
#
_symmetry.space_group_name_H-M   'P 1'
#
loop_
_entity.id
_entity.type
_entity.pdbx_description
1 polymer ?
#
loop_
_entity_poly.entity_id
_entity_poly.type
_entity_poly.pdbx_seq_one_letter_code
_entity_poly.pdbx_strand_id
1 'polypeptide(L)'
;MSQAKTKTALEIARKAAEIFGHHLGNGLPSGRKILRKPLIGERLVNWYPSSMAKMDPLFADPGDARRKVKLERMKRRGKGPPKKGEGKRASKGK
;
A
#
# COMPACT_ATOMS: atom_id res chain seq x y z
N MET A 1 -9.37 -57.02 -35.16
CA MET A 1 -9.96 -55.78 -34.62
C MET A 1 -9.17 -55.38 -33.37
N SER A 2 -8.37 -54.33 -33.46
CA SER A 2 -7.50 -53.87 -32.37
C SER A 2 -8.33 -53.16 -31.29
N GLN A 3 -8.38 -53.68 -30.07
CA GLN A 3 -9.02 -52.99 -28.95
C GLN A 3 -8.23 -51.71 -28.62
N ALA A 4 -8.92 -50.56 -28.60
CA ALA A 4 -8.32 -49.31 -28.18
C ALA A 4 -7.98 -49.37 -26.69
N LYS A 5 -6.72 -49.12 -26.33
CA LYS A 5 -6.31 -49.02 -24.93
C LYS A 5 -6.97 -47.79 -24.28
N THR A 6 -7.76 -48.01 -23.25
CA THR A 6 -8.30 -46.93 -22.42
C THR A 6 -7.17 -46.25 -21.66
N LYS A 7 -7.14 -44.92 -21.65
CA LYS A 7 -6.13 -44.17 -20.86
C LYS A 7 -6.47 -44.29 -19.39
N THR A 8 -5.44 -44.45 -18.58
CA THR A 8 -5.57 -44.46 -17.13
C THR A 8 -5.91 -43.06 -16.60
N ALA A 9 -6.60 -42.98 -15.46
CA ALA A 9 -6.95 -41.70 -14.84
C ALA A 9 -5.72 -40.81 -14.58
N LEU A 10 -4.57 -41.43 -14.27
CA LEU A 10 -3.31 -40.72 -14.02
C LEU A 10 -2.71 -40.11 -15.30
N GLU A 11 -2.81 -40.79 -16.43
CA GLU A 11 -2.40 -40.25 -17.74
C GLU A 11 -3.29 -39.10 -18.18
N ILE A 12 -4.60 -39.20 -17.92
CA ILE A 12 -5.55 -38.12 -18.18
C ILE A 12 -5.21 -36.90 -17.30
N ALA A 13 -4.97 -37.12 -16.00
CA ALA A 13 -4.61 -36.05 -15.08
C ALA A 13 -3.27 -35.38 -15.45
N ARG A 14 -2.27 -36.15 -15.89
CA ARG A 14 -0.99 -35.61 -16.39
C ARG A 14 -1.18 -34.74 -17.62
N LYS A 15 -1.96 -35.19 -18.60
CA LYS A 15 -2.26 -34.40 -19.80
C LYS A 15 -3.09 -33.15 -19.48
N ALA A 16 -4.02 -33.23 -18.54
CA ALA A 16 -4.75 -32.06 -18.06
C ALA A 16 -3.81 -31.05 -17.35
N ALA A 17 -2.88 -31.52 -16.53
CA ALA A 17 -1.88 -30.66 -15.89
C ALA A 17 -0.97 -29.95 -16.92
N GLU A 18 -0.57 -30.66 -17.96
CA GLU A 18 0.19 -30.12 -19.09
C GLU A 18 -0.61 -29.05 -19.86
N ILE A 19 -1.88 -29.33 -20.19
CA ILE A 19 -2.75 -28.42 -20.97
C ILE A 19 -3.11 -27.16 -20.16
N PHE A 20 -3.48 -27.32 -18.88
CA PHE A 20 -4.05 -26.24 -18.06
C PHE A 20 -3.05 -25.62 -17.07
N GLY A 21 -1.78 -26.04 -17.10
CA GLY A 21 -0.76 -25.55 -16.16
C GLY A 21 -1.02 -25.93 -14.70
N HIS A 22 -1.78 -27.00 -14.46
CA HIS A 22 -1.97 -27.52 -13.11
C HIS A 22 -0.72 -28.28 -12.64
N HIS A 23 -0.51 -28.34 -11.33
CA HIS A 23 0.61 -29.06 -10.75
C HIS A 23 0.12 -30.36 -10.13
N LEU A 24 0.62 -31.50 -10.62
CA LEU A 24 0.41 -32.82 -10.02
C LEU A 24 1.42 -33.02 -8.88
N GLY A 25 0.95 -32.90 -7.64
CA GLY A 25 1.79 -33.06 -6.45
C GLY A 25 1.92 -34.51 -5.99
N ASN A 26 2.89 -34.74 -5.10
CA ASN A 26 3.16 -36.02 -4.42
C ASN A 26 2.58 -36.06 -2.99
N GLY A 27 1.65 -35.17 -2.65
CA GLY A 27 1.05 -35.06 -1.32
C GLY A 27 1.91 -34.31 -0.28
N LEU A 28 3.13 -33.90 -0.63
CA LEU A 28 4.00 -33.13 0.26
C LEU A 28 3.75 -31.61 0.16
N PRO A 29 4.07 -30.84 1.21
CA PRO A 29 3.99 -29.38 1.18
C PRO A 29 4.95 -28.78 0.15
N SER A 30 4.41 -28.22 -0.93
CA SER A 30 5.18 -27.63 -2.04
C SER A 30 5.29 -26.10 -2.00
N GLY A 31 4.76 -25.44 -0.95
CA GLY A 31 4.73 -23.97 -0.86
C GLY A 31 3.80 -23.25 -1.85
N ARG A 32 3.15 -23.98 -2.78
CA ARG A 32 2.27 -23.40 -3.81
C ARG A 32 1.08 -22.63 -3.25
N LYS A 33 0.64 -22.93 -2.01
CA LYS A 33 -0.36 -22.13 -1.29
C LYS A 33 0.09 -20.67 -1.10
N ILE A 34 1.39 -20.45 -0.86
CA ILE A 34 1.96 -19.11 -0.66
C ILE A 34 2.06 -18.41 -2.02
N LEU A 35 2.57 -19.09 -3.04
CA LEU A 35 2.74 -18.54 -4.39
C LEU A 35 1.40 -18.21 -5.08
N ARG A 36 0.31 -18.91 -4.72
CA ARG A 36 -1.05 -18.62 -5.20
C ARG A 36 -1.69 -17.42 -4.53
N LYS A 37 -1.15 -16.92 -3.41
CA LYS A 37 -1.71 -15.73 -2.77
C LYS A 37 -1.44 -14.53 -3.68
N PRO A 38 -2.45 -13.69 -3.97
CA PRO A 38 -2.20 -12.45 -4.69
C PRO A 38 -1.28 -11.53 -3.87
N LEU A 39 -0.50 -10.71 -4.54
CA LEU A 39 0.28 -9.67 -3.88
C LEU A 39 -0.66 -8.63 -3.28
N ILE A 40 -0.50 -8.35 -1.98
CA ILE A 40 -1.39 -7.45 -1.22
C ILE A 40 -0.78 -6.04 -1.09
N GLY A 41 0.49 -5.86 -1.47
CA GLY A 41 1.26 -4.63 -1.22
C GLY A 41 0.57 -3.35 -1.73
N GLU A 42 0.20 -3.32 -3.01
CA GLU A 42 -0.46 -2.15 -3.61
C GLU A 42 -1.80 -1.83 -2.94
N ARG A 43 -2.61 -2.84 -2.64
CA ARG A 43 -3.87 -2.68 -1.93
C ARG A 43 -3.67 -2.08 -0.54
N LEU A 44 -2.57 -2.43 0.13
CA LEU A 44 -2.24 -1.92 1.46
C LEU A 44 -1.73 -0.48 1.40
N VAL A 45 -0.85 -0.18 0.44
CA VAL A 45 -0.27 1.17 0.25
C VAL A 45 -1.33 2.17 -0.16
N ASN A 46 -2.27 1.76 -1.03
CA ASN A 46 -3.33 2.62 -1.55
C ASN A 46 -4.58 2.65 -0.65
N TRP A 47 -4.47 2.24 0.62
CA TRP A 47 -5.59 2.23 1.55
C TRP A 47 -6.18 3.64 1.79
N TYR A 48 -5.32 4.65 1.89
CA TYR A 48 -5.74 6.05 1.92
C TYR A 48 -5.40 6.74 0.60
N PRO A 49 -6.33 7.46 -0.02
CA PRO A 49 -6.05 8.17 -1.27
C PRO A 49 -5.02 9.27 -1.04
N SER A 50 -4.19 9.51 -2.05
CA SER A 50 -3.27 10.66 -2.04
C SER A 50 -4.06 11.96 -2.10
N SER A 51 -3.68 12.94 -1.26
CA SER A 51 -4.31 14.26 -1.29
C SER A 51 -3.91 15.03 -2.54
N MET A 52 -4.80 15.91 -3.03
CA MET A 52 -4.54 16.75 -4.21
C MET A 52 -3.25 17.57 -4.07
N ALA A 53 -2.99 18.09 -2.86
CA ALA A 53 -1.77 18.84 -2.55
C ALA A 53 -0.47 18.03 -2.70
N LYS A 54 -0.52 16.68 -2.67
CA LYS A 54 0.63 15.82 -2.96
C LYS A 54 0.75 15.49 -4.45
N MET A 55 -0.36 15.52 -5.18
CA MET A 55 -0.41 15.15 -6.60
C MET A 55 -0.03 16.31 -7.52
N ASP A 56 -0.49 17.52 -7.20
CA ASP A 56 -0.25 18.72 -8.01
C ASP A 56 0.56 19.77 -7.22
N PRO A 57 1.81 20.06 -7.62
CA PRO A 57 2.63 21.10 -7.01
C PRO A 57 2.05 22.52 -7.13
N LEU A 58 1.17 22.76 -8.10
CA LEU A 58 0.53 24.07 -8.33
C LEU A 58 -0.79 24.22 -7.55
N PHE A 59 -1.27 23.15 -6.92
CA PHE A 59 -2.50 23.21 -6.14
C PHE A 59 -2.32 24.05 -4.88
N ALA A 60 -3.00 25.19 -4.85
CA ALA A 60 -3.06 26.06 -3.68
C ALA A 60 -4.21 25.63 -2.74
N ASP A 61 -3.89 24.92 -1.67
CA ASP A 61 -4.89 24.52 -0.66
C ASP A 61 -5.49 25.76 0.04
N PRO A 62 -6.82 25.99 -0.07
CA PRO A 62 -7.51 27.08 0.60
C PRO A 62 -7.35 27.06 2.13
N GLY A 63 -7.27 25.87 2.74
CA GLY A 63 -7.04 25.69 4.16
C GLY A 63 -5.67 26.23 4.59
N ASP A 64 -4.63 25.91 3.82
CA ASP A 64 -3.29 26.43 4.06
C ASP A 64 -3.19 27.93 3.82
N ALA A 65 -3.86 28.47 2.80
CA ALA A 65 -3.93 29.91 2.58
C ALA A 65 -4.55 30.65 3.78
N ARG A 66 -5.70 30.16 4.27
CA ARG A 66 -6.35 30.71 5.48
C ARG A 66 -5.47 30.59 6.71
N ARG A 67 -4.78 29.46 6.89
CA ARG A 67 -3.84 29.22 7.99
C ARG A 67 -2.70 30.24 7.98
N LYS A 68 -2.10 30.51 6.81
CA LYS A 68 -1.02 31.52 6.65
C LYS A 68 -1.51 32.91 7.05
N VAL A 69 -2.67 33.35 6.55
CA VAL A 69 -3.26 34.66 6.89
C VAL A 69 -3.53 34.79 8.39
N LYS A 70 -4.09 33.75 9.02
CA LYS A 70 -4.32 33.73 10.48
C LYS A 70 -3.01 33.86 11.26
N LEU A 71 -1.98 33.13 10.84
CA LEU A 71 -0.68 33.12 11.50
C LEU A 71 0.00 34.49 11.43
N GLU A 72 -0.03 35.15 10.27
CA GLU A 72 0.48 36.52 10.11
C GLU A 72 -0.28 37.52 10.98
N ARG A 73 -1.61 37.40 11.07
CA ARG A 73 -2.41 38.22 12.00
C ARG A 73 -2.00 38.03 13.46
N MET A 74 -1.72 36.80 13.90
CA MET A 74 -1.29 36.53 15.28
C MET A 74 0.11 37.06 15.57
N LYS A 75 1.05 36.90 14.63
CA LYS A 75 2.41 37.47 14.74
C LYS A 75 2.38 38.99 14.91
N ARG A 76 1.57 39.70 14.10
CA ARG A 76 1.39 41.16 14.23
C ARG A 76 0.91 41.60 15.62
N ARG A 77 0.18 40.74 16.32
CA ARG A 77 -0.31 41.00 17.69
C ARG A 77 0.66 40.57 18.79
N GLY A 78 1.85 40.05 18.44
CA GLY A 78 2.78 39.45 19.41
C GLY A 78 2.30 38.14 20.03
N LYS A 79 1.21 37.56 19.50
CA LYS A 79 0.60 36.30 19.98
C LYS A 79 0.92 35.12 19.06
N GLY A 80 1.97 35.26 18.23
CA GLY A 80 2.46 34.18 17.41
C GLY A 80 3.10 33.08 18.26
N PRO A 81 3.18 31.84 17.76
CA PRO A 81 3.95 30.81 18.43
C PRO A 81 5.43 31.24 18.56
N PRO A 82 6.06 31.08 19.73
CA PRO A 82 7.47 31.43 19.91
C PRO A 82 8.36 30.49 19.11
N LYS A 83 9.63 30.87 18.92
CA LYS A 83 10.63 29.98 18.32
C LYS A 83 10.79 28.73 19.20
N LYS A 84 11.04 27.58 18.56
CA LYS A 84 11.32 26.33 19.28
C LYS A 84 12.49 26.55 20.23
N GLY A 85 12.28 26.24 21.52
CA GLY A 85 13.29 26.45 22.57
C GLY A 85 13.19 27.80 23.28
N GLU A 86 12.34 28.73 22.85
CA GLU A 86 12.12 30.04 23.51
C GLU A 86 10.76 30.09 24.24
N GLY A 87 10.23 28.92 24.60
CA GLY A 87 8.99 28.84 25.35
C GLY A 87 9.15 29.37 26.78
N LYS A 88 8.01 29.61 27.46
CA LYS A 88 7.96 30.16 28.83
C LYS A 88 8.83 29.44 29.87
N ARG A 89 9.15 28.16 29.67
CA ARG A 89 10.03 27.38 30.57
C ARG A 89 11.51 27.59 30.28
N ALA A 90 11.88 27.91 29.03
CA ALA A 90 13.28 28.14 28.67
C ALA A 90 13.83 29.41 29.31
N SER A 91 12.98 30.43 29.48
CA SER A 91 13.32 31.65 30.22
C SER A 91 13.41 31.47 31.73
N LYS A 92 13.04 30.30 32.29
CA LYS A 92 13.13 30.01 33.73
C LYS A 92 14.41 29.27 34.14
N GLY A 93 15.10 28.67 33.19
CA GLY A 93 16.36 27.94 33.44
C GLY A 93 17.61 28.80 33.23
N LYS A 94 17.43 30.12 33.08
CA LYS A 94 18.48 31.12 32.96
C LYS A 94 18.52 31.94 34.25
#